data_AF-A0A941IEZ6-F1
#
_entry.id   AF-A0A941IEZ6-F1
#
_cell.length_a   1.000
_cell.length_b   1.000
_cell.length_c   1.000
_cell.angle_alpha   90.00
_cell.angle_beta   90.00
_cell.angle_gamma   90.00
#
_symmetry.space_group_name_H-M   'P 1'
#
loop_
_entity.id
_entity.type
_entity.pdbx_description
1 polymer ?
#
loop_
_entity_poly.entity_id
_entity_poly.type
_entity_poly.pdbx_seq_one_letter_code
_entity_poly.pdbx_strand_id
1 'polypeptide(L)'
;MLKQFFTNPSYGYQRDLLKYSGKLYELKTFRQDPYLSNAIAHAELIQQGVVDERAVRASAGLTMMLAMLVFCAAFFYGMFLPITLFASYSFLDFVLRVCAGVQFSPTLVLSNWITQSVLGMQAEWVSAIPKRFAWTIGIILSGVVATLFWTEKNGLTTQLICGVCVLFTWMESTFSYCAGCHIYKLLDLKSDMCAGASCEVRRPDNLV
;
A
#
# COMPACT_ATOMS: atom_id res chain seq x y z
N MET A 1 0.80 -18.72 -14.69
CA MET A 1 1.80 -17.74 -14.18
C MET A 1 1.16 -16.53 -13.49
N LEU A 2 0.22 -15.79 -14.11
CA LEU A 2 -0.44 -14.63 -13.47
C LEU A 2 -1.09 -14.94 -12.11
N LYS A 3 -1.85 -16.06 -11.98
CA LYS A 3 -2.42 -16.46 -10.68
C LYS A 3 -1.37 -16.64 -9.58
N GLN A 4 -0.23 -17.28 -9.90
CA GLN A 4 0.87 -17.48 -8.94
C GLN A 4 1.57 -16.19 -8.54
N PHE A 5 1.62 -15.17 -9.40
CA PHE A 5 2.18 -13.86 -9.08
C PHE A 5 1.27 -13.09 -8.10
N PHE A 6 -0.05 -13.21 -8.24
CA PHE A 6 -1.02 -12.62 -7.32
C PHE A 6 -1.18 -13.38 -5.99
N THR A 7 -0.99 -14.70 -5.99
CA THR A 7 -1.15 -15.55 -4.79
C THR A 7 0.15 -15.82 -4.04
N ASN A 8 1.33 -15.55 -4.60
CA ASN A 8 2.57 -15.75 -3.85
C ASN A 8 2.88 -14.57 -2.92
N PRO A 9 3.01 -14.78 -1.60
CA PRO A 9 3.79 -13.87 -0.78
C PRO A 9 5.24 -13.93 -1.29
N SER A 10 5.85 -12.76 -1.55
CA SER A 10 7.19 -12.67 -2.18
C SER A 10 8.24 -13.35 -1.28
N TYR A 11 8.63 -14.58 -1.64
CA TYR A 11 9.34 -15.58 -0.83
C TYR A 11 10.88 -15.40 -0.78
N GLY A 12 11.41 -14.25 -1.22
CA GLY A 12 12.85 -14.05 -1.40
C GLY A 12 13.61 -13.59 -0.15
N TYR A 13 13.02 -12.71 0.67
CA TYR A 13 13.67 -12.09 1.83
C TYR A 13 13.31 -12.76 3.17
N GLN A 14 12.27 -13.61 3.20
CA GLN A 14 11.80 -14.29 4.42
C GLN A 14 12.71 -15.43 4.89
N ARG A 15 13.52 -16.05 4.03
CA ARG A 15 14.38 -17.19 4.43
C ARG A 15 15.50 -16.80 5.39
N ASP A 16 16.06 -15.60 5.23
CA ASP A 16 17.21 -15.18 6.04
C ASP A 16 16.80 -14.62 7.41
N LEU A 17 15.59 -14.03 7.51
CA LEU A 17 15.02 -13.60 8.80
C LEU A 17 14.46 -14.76 9.64
N LEU A 18 13.97 -15.84 9.00
CA LEU A 18 13.59 -17.08 9.70
C LEU A 18 14.80 -17.76 10.36
N LYS A 19 16.02 -17.55 9.85
CA LYS A 19 17.25 -18.05 10.46
C LYS A 19 17.67 -17.26 11.71
N TYR A 20 17.20 -16.02 11.85
CA TYR A 20 17.48 -15.14 12.99
C TYR A 20 16.37 -15.09 14.05
N SER A 21 15.11 -15.35 13.69
CA SER A 21 13.98 -15.48 14.63
C SER A 21 14.20 -16.62 15.64
N GLY A 22 14.81 -17.73 15.18
CA GLY A 22 15.27 -18.82 16.03
C GLY A 22 16.44 -18.49 16.97
N LYS A 23 16.93 -17.26 17.01
CA LYS A 23 17.99 -16.84 17.95
C LYS A 23 17.57 -15.67 18.83
N LEU A 24 16.51 -14.97 18.44
CA LEU A 24 15.92 -13.86 19.19
C LEU A 24 14.97 -14.31 20.30
N TYR A 25 14.49 -15.57 20.29
CA TYR A 25 13.71 -16.12 21.41
C TYR A 25 14.52 -16.32 22.70
N GLU A 26 15.86 -16.36 22.62
CA GLU A 26 16.72 -16.43 23.82
C GLU A 26 17.08 -15.07 24.40
N LEU A 27 16.97 -13.98 23.62
CA LEU A 27 17.31 -12.63 24.07
C LEU A 27 16.09 -11.95 24.71
N LYS A 28 15.63 -12.54 25.82
CA LYS A 28 14.47 -12.10 26.62
C LYS A 28 14.76 -10.91 27.54
N THR A 29 15.68 -10.01 27.18
CA THR A 29 16.17 -8.94 28.08
C THR A 29 16.15 -7.51 27.51
N PHE A 30 15.55 -7.28 26.33
CA PHE A 30 15.41 -5.93 25.77
C PHE A 30 13.94 -5.63 25.38
N ARG A 31 13.04 -5.63 26.37
CA ARG A 31 11.60 -5.41 26.20
C ARG A 31 11.13 -4.24 27.05
N GLN A 32 11.34 -3.01 26.58
CA GLN A 32 10.72 -1.82 27.19
C GLN A 32 10.44 -0.65 26.23
N ASP A 33 10.54 -0.87 24.91
CA ASP A 33 10.17 0.16 23.93
C ASP A 33 8.78 -0.15 23.32
N PRO A 34 7.71 0.55 23.70
CA PRO A 34 6.36 0.30 23.17
C PRO A 34 6.27 0.49 21.64
N TYR A 35 7.20 1.22 21.02
CA TYR A 35 7.28 1.39 19.57
C TYR A 35 7.87 0.18 18.84
N LEU A 36 8.81 -0.55 19.45
CA LEU A 36 9.49 -1.69 18.82
C LEU A 36 8.64 -2.97 18.87
N SER A 37 7.87 -3.15 19.95
CA SER A 37 6.93 -4.29 20.08
C SER A 37 5.82 -4.24 19.02
N ASN A 38 5.34 -3.05 18.69
CA ASN A 38 4.32 -2.87 17.65
C ASN A 38 4.93 -3.16 16.27
N ALA A 39 6.12 -2.65 15.97
CA ALA A 39 6.79 -2.90 14.69
C ALA A 39 7.01 -4.40 14.39
N ILE A 40 7.40 -5.19 15.39
CA ILE A 40 7.61 -6.64 15.25
C ILE A 40 6.27 -7.38 15.07
N ALA A 41 5.23 -7.01 15.83
CA ALA A 41 3.87 -7.54 15.64
C ALA A 41 3.29 -7.17 14.26
N HIS A 42 3.54 -5.96 13.77
CA HIS A 42 3.14 -5.53 12.43
C HIS A 42 3.84 -6.36 11.33
N ALA A 43 5.12 -6.69 11.50
CA ALA A 43 5.85 -7.56 10.57
C ALA A 43 5.28 -8.98 10.53
N GLU A 44 4.85 -9.53 11.67
CA GLU A 44 4.25 -10.87 11.79
C GLU A 44 2.82 -10.95 11.21
N LEU A 45 2.07 -9.85 11.21
CA LEU A 45 0.73 -9.78 10.61
C LEU A 45 0.78 -9.60 9.08
N ILE A 46 1.75 -8.86 8.57
CA ILE A 46 2.00 -8.80 7.12
C ILE A 46 2.41 -10.19 6.58
N GLN A 47 3.00 -11.04 7.43
CA GLN A 47 3.35 -12.44 7.14
C GLN A 47 2.11 -13.33 6.90
N GLN A 48 0.97 -13.00 7.51
CA GLN A 48 -0.32 -13.70 7.34
C GLN A 48 -1.10 -13.22 6.10
N GLY A 49 -0.54 -12.28 5.31
CA GLY A 49 -1.22 -11.73 4.15
C GLY A 49 -2.37 -10.81 4.53
N VAL A 50 -2.26 -10.09 5.65
CA VAL A 50 -3.21 -9.05 6.07
C VAL A 50 -2.54 -7.67 6.09
N VAL A 51 -3.34 -6.62 5.88
CA VAL A 51 -2.93 -5.21 5.89
C VAL A 51 -3.94 -4.38 6.67
N ASP A 52 -3.46 -3.30 7.29
CA ASP A 52 -4.34 -2.34 7.98
C ASP A 52 -5.10 -1.48 6.96
N GLU A 53 -6.42 -1.63 6.91
CA GLU A 53 -7.29 -0.89 6.00
C GLU A 53 -7.25 0.61 6.25
N ARG A 54 -7.18 1.04 7.51
CA ARG A 54 -7.15 2.47 7.85
C ARG A 54 -5.88 3.12 7.35
N ALA A 55 -4.75 2.45 7.51
CA ALA A 55 -3.47 2.94 6.99
C ALA A 55 -3.42 2.96 5.46
N VAL A 56 -4.02 1.96 4.79
CA VAL A 56 -4.12 1.95 3.33
C VAL A 56 -4.97 3.12 2.84
N ARG A 57 -6.12 3.39 3.47
CA ARG A 57 -6.98 4.54 3.15
C ARG A 57 -6.27 5.87 3.40
N ALA A 58 -5.54 5.99 4.51
CA ALA A 58 -4.72 7.17 4.80
C ALA A 58 -3.61 7.36 3.75
N SER A 59 -2.99 6.26 3.26
CA SER A 59 -2.00 6.34 2.17
C SER A 59 -2.62 6.87 0.88
N ALA A 60 -3.84 6.42 0.54
CA ALA A 60 -4.58 6.92 -0.61
C ALA A 60 -4.86 8.42 -0.46
N GLY A 61 -5.37 8.86 0.69
CA GLY A 61 -5.60 10.28 0.99
C GLY A 61 -4.33 11.14 0.85
N LEU A 62 -3.19 10.64 1.33
CA LEU A 62 -1.90 11.34 1.22
C LEU A 62 -1.44 11.47 -0.24
N THR A 63 -1.50 10.38 -1.01
CA THR A 63 -1.16 10.43 -2.45
C THR A 63 -2.09 11.34 -3.23
N MET A 64 -3.38 11.37 -2.88
CA MET A 64 -4.36 12.24 -3.51
C MET A 64 -4.06 13.72 -3.23
N MET A 65 -3.76 14.09 -1.98
CA MET A 65 -3.36 15.46 -1.63
C MET A 65 -2.14 15.90 -2.43
N LEU A 66 -1.11 15.04 -2.50
CA LEU A 66 0.11 15.34 -3.24
C LEU A 66 -0.16 15.44 -4.75
N ALA A 67 -0.95 14.51 -5.30
CA ALA A 67 -1.35 14.53 -6.71
C ALA A 67 -2.13 15.80 -7.07
N MET A 68 -3.09 16.20 -6.23
CA MET A 68 -3.89 17.40 -6.45
C MET A 68 -3.04 18.67 -6.36
N LEU A 69 -2.13 18.76 -5.38
CA LEU A 69 -1.20 19.88 -5.25
C LEU A 69 -0.35 20.05 -6.52
N VAL A 70 0.23 18.95 -6.99
CA VAL A 70 1.11 18.93 -8.16
C VAL A 70 0.33 19.20 -9.45
N PHE A 71 -0.90 18.68 -9.56
CA PHE A 71 -1.79 18.96 -10.68
C PHE A 71 -2.19 20.43 -10.74
N CYS A 72 -2.58 21.03 -9.61
CA CYS A 72 -2.85 22.47 -9.52
C CYS A 72 -1.61 23.29 -9.88
N ALA A 73 -0.43 22.91 -9.36
CA ALA A 73 0.81 23.59 -9.69
C ALA A 73 1.12 23.55 -11.19
N ALA A 74 0.92 22.40 -11.85
CA ALA A 74 1.08 22.27 -13.29
C ALA A 74 0.07 23.13 -14.07
N PHE A 75 -1.19 23.23 -13.60
CA PHE A 75 -2.23 24.02 -14.25
C PHE A 75 -2.00 25.53 -14.13
N PHE A 76 -1.64 26.03 -12.94
CA PHE A 76 -1.46 27.47 -12.70
C PHE A 76 -0.09 27.99 -13.15
N TYR A 77 0.99 27.24 -12.90
CA TYR A 77 2.36 27.69 -13.16
C TYR A 77 2.97 27.12 -14.44
N GLY A 78 2.30 26.19 -15.12
CA GLY A 78 2.81 25.56 -16.34
C GLY A 78 4.09 24.73 -16.14
N MET A 79 4.47 24.45 -14.89
CA MET A 79 5.66 23.67 -14.57
C MET A 79 5.34 22.17 -14.61
N PHE A 80 5.86 21.46 -15.62
CA PHE A 80 5.65 20.02 -15.78
C PHE A 80 6.69 19.15 -15.05
N LEU A 81 7.76 19.75 -14.54
CA LEU A 81 8.78 19.02 -13.77
C LEU A 81 8.21 18.35 -12.50
N PRO A 82 7.40 19.04 -11.66
CA PRO A 82 6.85 18.44 -10.44
C PRO A 82 5.93 17.26 -10.71
N ILE A 83 5.09 17.33 -11.76
CA ILE A 83 4.17 16.24 -12.12
C ILE A 83 4.89 15.02 -12.67
N THR A 84 5.98 15.24 -13.41
CA THR A 84 6.84 14.16 -13.91
C THR A 84 7.52 13.43 -12.76
N LEU A 85 8.06 14.16 -11.77
CA LEU A 85 8.67 13.58 -10.57
C LEU A 85 7.65 12.85 -9.69
N PHE A 86 6.45 13.41 -9.54
CA PHE A 86 5.40 12.76 -8.77
C PHE A 86 4.87 11.48 -9.45
N ALA A 87 4.72 11.48 -10.77
CA ALA A 87 4.31 10.31 -11.54
C ALA A 87 5.34 9.18 -11.43
N SER A 88 6.64 9.50 -11.55
CA SER A 88 7.70 8.50 -11.38
C SER A 88 7.79 7.98 -9.95
N TYR A 89 7.65 8.86 -8.94
CA TYR A 89 7.55 8.45 -7.54
C TYR A 89 6.38 7.50 -7.29
N SER A 90 5.19 7.84 -7.80
CA SER A 90 3.97 7.02 -7.62
C SER A 90 4.13 5.64 -8.27
N PHE A 91 4.74 5.59 -9.46
CA PHE A 91 5.07 4.32 -10.11
C PHE A 91 6.02 3.48 -9.27
N LEU A 92 7.11 4.07 -8.77
CA LEU A 92 8.06 3.37 -7.91
C LEU A 92 7.42 2.89 -6.61
N ASP A 93 6.58 3.71 -5.97
CA ASP A 93 5.88 3.33 -4.73
C ASP A 93 4.99 2.09 -4.96
N PHE A 94 4.20 2.05 -6.05
CA PHE A 94 3.39 0.88 -6.38
C PHE A 94 4.23 -0.36 -6.72
N VAL A 95 5.34 -0.19 -7.45
CA VAL A 95 6.27 -1.29 -7.74
C VAL A 95 6.86 -1.84 -6.45
N LEU A 96 7.26 -0.99 -5.50
CA LEU A 96 7.77 -1.41 -4.20
C LEU A 96 6.72 -2.19 -3.40
N ARG A 97 5.47 -1.72 -3.37
CA ARG A 97 4.35 -2.41 -2.69
C ARG A 97 4.15 -3.84 -3.19
N VAL A 98 4.29 -4.07 -4.50
CA VAL A 98 4.05 -5.37 -5.12
C VAL A 98 5.29 -6.27 -5.09
N CYS A 99 6.47 -5.75 -5.44
CA CYS A 99 7.69 -6.55 -5.62
C CYS A 99 8.49 -6.74 -4.32
N ALA A 100 8.80 -5.63 -3.63
CA ALA A 100 9.65 -5.63 -2.43
C ALA A 100 8.85 -5.91 -1.15
N GLY A 101 7.56 -5.58 -1.17
CA GLY A 101 6.64 -5.81 -0.07
C GLY A 101 6.10 -4.51 0.53
N VAL A 102 4.95 -4.65 1.17
CA VAL A 102 4.11 -3.57 1.72
C VAL A 102 4.85 -2.68 2.73
N GLN A 103 5.85 -3.25 3.42
CA GLN A 103 6.68 -2.62 4.44
C GLN A 103 7.72 -1.63 3.88
N PHE A 104 8.06 -1.70 2.59
CA PHE A 104 9.03 -0.79 1.97
C PHE A 104 8.39 0.40 1.26
N SER A 105 7.06 0.48 1.20
CA SER A 105 6.37 1.61 0.58
C SER A 105 6.48 2.84 1.48
N PRO A 106 7.21 3.89 1.07
CA PRO A 106 7.37 5.10 1.88
C PRO A 106 6.04 5.74 2.23
N THR A 107 5.09 5.74 1.30
CA THR A 107 3.77 6.34 1.55
C THR A 107 2.98 5.57 2.60
N LEU A 108 3.04 4.23 2.57
CA LEU A 108 2.26 3.40 3.49
C LEU A 108 2.89 3.33 4.88
N VAL A 109 4.22 3.35 4.98
CA VAL A 109 4.91 3.47 6.27
C VAL A 109 4.54 4.80 6.94
N LEU A 110 4.56 5.88 6.16
CA LEU A 110 4.19 7.20 6.65
C LEU A 110 2.72 7.26 7.08
N SER A 111 1.81 6.68 6.30
CA SER A 111 0.39 6.69 6.64
C SER A 111 0.06 5.81 7.85
N ASN A 112 0.72 4.66 8.01
CA ASN A 112 0.62 3.82 9.21
C ASN A 112 1.07 4.60 10.45
N TRP A 113 2.23 5.25 10.37
CA TRP A 113 2.76 6.05 11.47
C TRP A 113 1.81 7.19 11.86
N ILE A 114 1.27 7.92 10.88
CA ILE A 114 0.27 8.97 11.14
C ILE A 114 -0.98 8.38 11.82
N THR A 115 -1.53 7.29 11.29
CA THR A 115 -2.78 6.70 11.76
C THR A 115 -2.67 6.16 13.19
N GLN A 116 -1.55 5.50 13.51
CA GLN A 116 -1.37 4.81 14.79
C GLN A 116 -0.71 5.71 15.84
N SER A 117 0.35 6.44 15.48
CA SER A 117 1.12 7.24 16.45
C SER A 117 0.51 8.63 16.67
N VAL A 118 -0.04 9.27 15.64
CA VAL A 118 -0.59 10.64 15.75
C VAL A 118 -2.07 10.61 16.09
N LEU A 119 -2.86 9.78 15.39
CA LEU A 119 -4.32 9.72 15.56
C LEU A 119 -4.79 8.65 16.57
N GLY A 120 -3.93 7.73 16.99
CA GLY A 120 -4.27 6.68 17.95
C GLY A 120 -5.38 5.72 17.48
N MET A 121 -5.57 5.58 16.17
CA MET A 121 -6.62 4.72 15.62
C MET A 121 -6.24 3.24 15.77
N GLN A 122 -7.20 2.43 16.22
CA GLN A 122 -7.05 0.97 16.25
C GLN A 122 -6.95 0.43 14.81
N ALA A 123 -5.99 -0.46 14.58
CA ALA A 123 -5.76 -1.08 13.27
C ALA A 123 -6.90 -2.04 12.90
N GLU A 124 -7.35 -1.98 11.65
CA GLU A 124 -8.40 -2.84 11.12
C GLU A 124 -7.83 -3.72 10.02
N TRP A 125 -7.73 -5.02 10.28
CA TRP A 125 -6.98 -5.94 9.43
C TRP A 125 -7.85 -6.50 8.32
N VAL A 126 -7.34 -6.46 7.09
CA VAL A 126 -8.03 -6.93 5.88
C VAL A 126 -7.08 -7.75 5.01
N SER A 127 -7.61 -8.69 4.25
CA SER A 127 -6.81 -9.51 3.34
C SER A 127 -6.01 -8.66 2.32
N ALA A 128 -4.72 -8.96 2.17
CA ALA A 128 -3.79 -8.24 1.30
C ALA A 128 -3.90 -8.67 -0.17
N ILE A 129 -4.43 -9.85 -0.46
CA ILE A 129 -4.53 -10.44 -1.80
C ILE A 129 -5.29 -9.54 -2.78
N PRO A 130 -6.56 -9.16 -2.52
CA PRO A 130 -7.31 -8.29 -3.45
C PRO A 130 -6.68 -6.90 -3.59
N LYS A 131 -6.04 -6.37 -2.53
CA LYS A 131 -5.35 -5.09 -2.57
C LYS A 131 -4.08 -5.11 -3.42
N ARG A 132 -3.34 -6.23 -3.42
CA ARG A 132 -2.19 -6.41 -4.33
C ARG A 132 -2.62 -6.36 -5.80
N PHE A 133 -3.76 -6.97 -6.14
CA PHE A 133 -4.33 -6.85 -7.48
C PHE A 133 -4.62 -5.40 -7.85
N ALA A 134 -5.26 -4.65 -6.95
CA ALA A 134 -5.50 -3.21 -7.15
C ALA A 134 -4.20 -2.44 -7.38
N TRP A 135 -3.14 -2.71 -6.61
CA TRP A 135 -1.84 -2.06 -6.80
C TRP A 135 -1.17 -2.41 -8.13
N THR A 136 -1.34 -3.63 -8.65
CA THR A 136 -0.81 -3.96 -9.99
C THR A 136 -1.48 -3.17 -11.10
N ILE A 137 -2.78 -2.91 -11.00
CA ILE A 137 -3.49 -2.00 -11.93
C ILE A 137 -2.90 -0.58 -11.78
N GLY A 138 -2.64 -0.16 -10.55
CA GLY A 138 -1.95 1.10 -10.25
C GLY A 138 -0.57 1.21 -10.91
N ILE A 139 0.25 0.14 -10.91
CA ILE A 139 1.55 0.10 -11.61
C ILE A 139 1.37 0.35 -13.11
N ILE A 140 0.40 -0.31 -13.73
CA ILE A 140 0.15 -0.16 -15.18
C ILE A 140 -0.24 1.29 -15.49
N LEU A 141 -1.22 1.84 -14.76
CA LEU A 141 -1.71 3.20 -14.99
C LEU A 141 -0.63 4.25 -14.74
N SER A 142 0.05 4.18 -13.59
CA SER A 142 1.12 5.12 -13.23
C SER A 142 2.34 4.99 -14.14
N GLY A 143 2.66 3.79 -14.63
CA GLY A 143 3.73 3.56 -15.59
C GLY A 143 3.43 4.17 -16.96
N VAL A 144 2.19 4.04 -17.44
CA VAL A 144 1.73 4.72 -18.67
C VAL A 144 1.83 6.24 -18.50
N VAL A 145 1.34 6.79 -17.39
CA VAL A 145 1.43 8.23 -17.14
C VAL A 145 2.87 8.71 -17.04
N ALA A 146 3.72 8.01 -16.29
CA ALA A 146 5.13 8.36 -16.13
C ALA A 146 5.87 8.37 -17.48
N THR A 147 5.66 7.34 -18.32
CA THR A 147 6.29 7.27 -19.65
C THR A 147 5.80 8.36 -20.59
N LEU A 148 4.52 8.75 -20.51
CA LEU A 148 3.97 9.87 -21.30
C LEU A 148 4.62 11.21 -20.92
N PHE A 149 4.81 11.47 -19.63
CA PHE A 149 5.50 12.69 -19.18
C PHE A 149 6.98 12.71 -19.57
N TRP A 150 7.69 11.59 -19.46
CA TRP A 150 9.10 11.48 -19.87
C TRP A 150 9.32 11.63 -21.38
N THR A 151 8.30 11.33 -22.18
CA THR A 151 8.34 11.52 -23.65
C THR A 151 7.80 12.89 -24.09
N GLU A 152 7.60 13.80 -23.13
CA GLU A 152 7.03 15.15 -23.30
C GLU A 152 5.67 15.18 -24.02
N LYS A 153 4.92 14.08 -23.98
CA LYS A 153 3.57 13.98 -24.54
C LYS A 153 2.54 14.49 -23.54
N ASN A 154 2.58 15.79 -23.29
CA ASN A 154 1.69 16.50 -22.36
C ASN A 154 0.35 16.87 -23.01
N GLY A 155 -0.32 15.89 -23.62
CA GLY A 155 -1.62 16.08 -24.27
C GLY A 155 -2.81 15.92 -23.33
N LEU A 156 -4.01 16.24 -23.84
CA LEU A 156 -5.29 16.06 -23.14
C LEU A 156 -5.48 14.61 -22.66
N THR A 157 -5.02 13.63 -23.43
CA THR A 157 -5.09 12.20 -23.06
C THR A 157 -4.37 11.90 -21.75
N THR A 158 -3.15 12.44 -21.57
CA THR A 158 -2.36 12.26 -20.33
C THR A 158 -3.08 12.88 -19.14
N GLN A 159 -3.66 14.07 -19.32
CA GLN A 159 -4.43 14.76 -18.29
C GLN A 159 -5.68 13.98 -17.88
N LEU A 160 -6.41 13.40 -18.84
CA LEU A 160 -7.59 12.57 -18.57
C LEU A 160 -7.21 11.30 -17.78
N ILE A 161 -6.13 10.62 -18.15
CA ILE A 161 -5.67 9.42 -17.43
C ILE A 161 -5.26 9.79 -15.99
N CYS A 162 -4.53 10.89 -15.80
CA CYS A 162 -4.22 11.41 -14.47
C CYS A 162 -5.49 11.71 -13.65
N GLY A 163 -6.47 12.37 -14.25
CA GLY A 163 -7.75 12.67 -13.61
C GLY A 163 -8.49 11.41 -13.15
N VAL A 164 -8.52 10.36 -13.99
CA VAL A 164 -9.10 9.06 -13.62
C VAL A 164 -8.32 8.41 -12.46
N CYS A 165 -6.99 8.49 -12.46
CA CYS A 165 -6.18 7.96 -11.35
C CYS A 165 -6.49 8.68 -10.04
N VAL A 166 -6.56 10.02 -10.05
CA VAL A 166 -6.92 10.82 -8.87
C VAL A 166 -8.33 10.48 -8.39
N LEU A 167 -9.29 10.29 -9.30
CA LEU A 167 -10.65 9.90 -8.96
C LEU A 167 -10.71 8.54 -8.24
N PHE A 168 -9.98 7.53 -8.72
CA PHE A 168 -9.92 6.23 -8.06
C PHE A 168 -9.30 6.31 -6.66
N THR A 169 -8.22 7.07 -6.51
CA THR A 169 -7.61 7.31 -5.19
C THR A 169 -8.55 8.07 -4.26
N TRP A 170 -9.30 9.05 -4.78
CA TRP A 170 -10.31 9.80 -4.02
C TRP A 170 -11.41 8.88 -3.48
N MET A 171 -11.96 8.00 -4.33
CA MET A 171 -12.97 7.02 -3.92
C MET A 171 -12.48 6.09 -2.82
N GLU A 172 -11.24 5.60 -2.93
CA GLU A 172 -10.64 4.73 -1.91
C GLU A 172 -10.39 5.48 -0.59
N SER A 173 -9.96 6.73 -0.65
CA SER A 173 -9.70 7.54 0.55
C SER A 173 -10.99 7.90 1.31
N THR A 174 -12.01 8.40 0.60
CA THR A 174 -13.20 8.99 1.23
C THR A 174 -14.26 7.94 1.55
N PHE A 175 -14.60 7.07 0.59
CA PHE A 175 -15.69 6.10 0.73
C PHE A 175 -15.24 4.71 1.21
N SER A 176 -13.93 4.49 1.43
CA SER A 176 -13.35 3.15 1.62
C SER A 176 -13.62 2.20 0.44
N TYR A 177 -14.02 2.73 -0.71
CA TYR A 177 -14.44 1.92 -1.85
C TYR A 177 -13.27 1.71 -2.80
N CYS A 178 -12.68 0.52 -2.76
CA CYS A 178 -11.61 0.15 -3.69
C CYS A 178 -12.20 -0.51 -4.95
N ALA A 179 -12.25 0.25 -6.05
CA ALA A 179 -12.73 -0.24 -7.35
C ALA A 179 -11.95 -1.48 -7.83
N GLY A 180 -10.64 -1.54 -7.57
CA GLY A 180 -9.81 -2.70 -7.90
C GLY A 180 -10.21 -3.98 -7.16
N CYS A 181 -10.54 -3.87 -5.86
CA CYS A 181 -11.07 -5.01 -5.09
C CYS A 181 -12.45 -5.46 -5.59
N HIS A 182 -13.29 -4.52 -6.04
CA HIS A 182 -14.59 -4.86 -6.62
C HIS A 182 -14.45 -5.66 -7.92
N ILE A 183 -13.54 -5.23 -8.82
CA ILE A 183 -13.23 -5.97 -10.05
C ILE A 183 -12.67 -7.36 -9.72
N TYR A 184 -11.81 -7.46 -8.71
CA TYR A 184 -11.28 -8.76 -8.27
C TYR A 184 -12.40 -9.72 -7.82
N LYS A 185 -13.40 -9.21 -7.08
CA LYS A 185 -14.58 -9.97 -6.66
C LYS A 185 -15.46 -10.36 -7.86
N LEU A 186 -15.64 -9.48 -8.83
CA LEU A 186 -16.41 -9.76 -10.06
C LEU A 186 -15.76 -10.86 -10.91
N LEU A 187 -14.43 -10.97 -10.88
CA LEU A 187 -13.68 -12.03 -11.57
C LEU A 187 -13.70 -13.38 -10.82
N ASP A 188 -14.49 -13.49 -9.74
CA ASP A 188 -14.63 -14.67 -8.88
C ASP A 188 -13.28 -15.24 -8.42
N LEU A 189 -12.32 -14.34 -8.18
CA LEU A 189 -11.02 -14.72 -7.64
C LEU A 189 -11.20 -14.91 -6.14
N LYS A 190 -11.32 -16.18 -5.72
CA LYS A 190 -11.52 -16.56 -4.32
C LYS A 190 -10.42 -15.98 -3.41
N SER A 191 -10.80 -15.20 -2.40
CA SER A 191 -9.91 -14.60 -1.40
C SER A 191 -10.04 -15.34 -0.07
N ASP A 192 -9.41 -16.51 0.04
CA ASP A 192 -9.64 -17.45 1.16
C ASP A 192 -9.04 -17.05 2.52
N MET A 193 -8.47 -15.85 2.66
CA MET A 193 -7.75 -15.51 3.89
C MET A 193 -8.61 -14.84 4.97
N CYS A 194 -9.73 -14.17 4.62
CA CYS A 194 -10.63 -13.58 5.61
C CYS A 194 -12.09 -13.70 5.15
N ALA A 195 -12.92 -14.37 5.95
CA ALA A 195 -14.34 -14.65 5.64
C ALA A 195 -15.28 -13.43 5.82
N GLY A 196 -14.71 -12.25 6.10
CA GLY A 196 -15.38 -10.96 6.22
C GLY A 196 -14.44 -9.82 5.81
N ALA A 197 -14.95 -8.60 5.73
CA ALA A 197 -14.13 -7.41 5.45
C ALA A 197 -12.98 -7.24 6.45
N SER A 198 -13.16 -7.72 7.70
CA SER A 198 -12.16 -7.72 8.74
C SER A 198 -11.66 -9.14 9.07
N CYS A 199 -10.37 -9.24 9.39
CA CYS A 199 -9.72 -10.43 9.93
C CYS A 199 -9.49 -10.18 11.42
N GLU A 200 -10.05 -11.04 12.29
CA GLU A 200 -9.70 -11.00 13.71
C GLU A 200 -8.29 -11.55 13.89
N VAL A 201 -7.33 -10.64 13.99
CA VAL A 201 -5.98 -10.98 14.44
C VAL A 201 -6.05 -11.24 15.94
N ARG A 202 -6.03 -12.51 16.34
CA ARG A 202 -5.92 -12.89 17.75
C ARG A 202 -4.51 -12.54 18.24
N ARG A 203 -4.36 -11.43 18.98
CA ARG A 203 -3.14 -11.18 19.76
C ARG A 203 -2.98 -12.33 20.76
N PRO A 204 -1.78 -12.92 20.94
CA PRO A 204 -1.57 -13.90 22.00
C PRO A 204 -1.86 -13.25 23.36
N ASP A 205 -2.73 -13.88 24.14
CA ASP A 205 -3.44 -13.38 25.33
C ASP A 205 -2.54 -13.15 26.57
N ASN A 206 -1.24 -12.89 26.39
CA ASN A 206 -0.22 -12.99 27.44
C ASN A 206 0.50 -11.67 27.74
N LEU A 207 -0.22 -10.54 27.75
CA LEU A 207 0.30 -9.25 28.21
C LEU A 207 -0.64 -8.68 29.29
N VAL A 208 -0.48 -9.21 30.50
CA VAL A 208 -0.82 -8.54 31.77
C VAL A 208 0.44 -7.88 32.30
#